data_AF-A0A158B7Q8-F1
#
_entry.id   AF-A0A158B7Q8-F1
#
_cell.length_a   1.000
_cell.length_b   1.000
_cell.length_c   1.000
_cell.angle_alpha   90.00
_cell.angle_beta   90.00
_cell.angle_gamma   90.00
#
_symmetry.space_group_name_H-M   'P 1'
#
loop_
_entity.id
_entity.type
_entity.pdbx_description
1 polymer ?
#
loop_
_entity_poly.entity_id
_entity_poly.type
_entity_poly.pdbx_seq_one_letter_code
_entity_poly.pdbx_strand_id
1 'polypeptide(L)'
;MEPRDLFPVGAYELRLTDIDLAHLRAVVPCEVKNPRRVLPLAYWRWRVSQLLASKHLMPAQLTIAHALLDQIDAGVESAPLAKAS
;
A
#
# COMPACT_ATOMS: atom_id res chain seq x y z
N MET A 1 11.03 -26.99 15.64
CA MET A 1 10.16 -26.24 14.72
C MET A 1 11.09 -25.28 14.01
N GLU A 2 11.62 -25.67 12.85
CA GLU A 2 12.60 -24.84 12.13
C GLU A 2 11.95 -23.52 11.69
N PRO A 3 12.64 -22.37 11.82
CA PRO A 3 12.12 -21.10 11.34
C PRO A 3 11.97 -21.20 9.82
N ARG A 4 10.72 -21.15 9.34
CA ARG A 4 10.37 -21.13 7.91
C ARG A 4 10.85 -19.87 7.17
N ASP A 5 11.67 -19.04 7.81
CA ASP A 5 12.09 -17.73 7.35
C ASP A 5 13.52 -17.73 6.76
N LEU A 6 14.14 -18.91 6.57
CA LEU A 6 15.53 -19.05 6.10
C LEU A 6 15.70 -19.37 4.60
N PHE A 7 14.63 -19.29 3.79
CA PHE A 7 14.78 -19.44 2.35
C PHE A 7 15.04 -18.07 1.71
N PRO A 8 16.11 -17.91 0.92
CA PRO A 8 16.31 -16.70 0.16
C PRO A 8 15.13 -16.52 -0.80
N VAL A 9 14.41 -15.42 -0.61
CA VAL A 9 13.30 -15.00 -1.45
C VAL A 9 13.75 -15.04 -2.91
N GLY A 10 12.94 -15.65 -3.77
CA GLY A 10 13.29 -15.72 -5.18
C GLY A 10 13.39 -14.30 -5.75
N ALA A 11 14.40 -14.03 -6.58
CA ALA A 11 14.52 -12.74 -7.28
C ALA A 11 13.24 -12.34 -8.05
N TYR A 12 12.45 -13.34 -8.43
CA TYR A 12 11.12 -13.16 -9.02
C TYR A 12 10.10 -12.55 -8.05
N GLU A 13 10.01 -13.03 -6.80
CA GLU A 13 9.06 -12.53 -5.80
C GLU A 13 9.38 -11.10 -5.34
N LEU A 14 10.68 -10.80 -5.21
CA LEU A 14 11.14 -9.42 -4.97
C LEU A 14 10.74 -8.50 -6.13
N ARG A 15 10.93 -8.95 -7.37
CA ARG A 15 10.54 -8.19 -8.56
C ARG A 15 9.03 -7.96 -8.64
N LEU A 16 8.21 -8.95 -8.29
CA LEU A 16 6.76 -8.78 -8.23
C LEU A 16 6.36 -7.73 -7.19
N THR A 17 7.01 -7.77 -6.02
CA THR A 17 6.81 -6.77 -4.97
C THR A 17 7.18 -5.35 -5.45
N ASP A 18 8.30 -5.21 -6.15
CA ASP A 18 8.71 -3.92 -6.72
C ASP A 18 7.71 -3.40 -7.77
N ILE A 19 7.17 -4.29 -8.61
CA ILE A 19 6.13 -3.94 -9.59
C ILE A 19 4.85 -3.48 -8.88
N ASP A 20 4.39 -4.21 -7.86
CA ASP A 20 3.22 -3.85 -7.08
C ASP A 20 3.39 -2.47 -6.39
N LEU A 21 4.56 -2.21 -5.80
CA LEU A 21 4.88 -0.92 -5.21
C LEU A 21 4.94 0.21 -6.24
N ALA A 22 5.53 -0.03 -7.41
CA ALA A 22 5.58 0.94 -8.49
C ALA A 22 4.17 1.31 -8.98
N HIS A 23 3.29 0.31 -9.11
CA HIS A 23 1.89 0.53 -9.45
C HIS A 23 1.17 1.36 -8.38
N LEU A 24 1.31 0.99 -7.10
CA LEU A 24 0.69 1.70 -5.98
C LEU A 24 1.16 3.16 -5.89
N ARG A 25 2.45 3.43 -6.11
CA ARG A 25 3.00 4.79 -6.17
C ARG A 25 2.40 5.64 -7.28
N ALA A 26 2.00 5.04 -8.40
CA ALA A 26 1.37 5.75 -9.49
C ALA A 26 -0.11 6.04 -9.21
N VAL A 27 -0.85 5.07 -8.68
CA VAL A 27 -2.32 5.16 -8.56
C VAL A 27 -2.80 5.86 -7.29
N VAL A 28 -2.14 5.64 -6.14
CA VAL A 28 -2.58 6.18 -4.84
C VAL A 28 -2.68 7.71 -4.83
N PRO A 29 -1.71 8.49 -5.34
CA PRO A 29 -1.83 9.95 -5.39
C PRO A 29 -3.02 10.43 -6.21
N CYS A 30 -3.34 9.73 -7.30
CA CYS A 30 -4.49 10.04 -8.15
C CYS A 30 -5.80 9.77 -7.42
N GLU A 31 -5.93 8.60 -6.78
CA GLU A 31 -7.14 8.20 -6.05
C GLU A 31 -7.39 9.06 -4.81
N VAL A 32 -6.33 9.47 -4.09
CA VAL A 32 -6.44 10.39 -2.94
C VAL A 32 -7.02 11.74 -3.37
N LYS A 33 -6.56 12.29 -4.49
CA LYS A 33 -7.01 13.58 -5.02
C LYS A 33 -8.33 13.51 -5.77
N ASN A 34 -8.77 12.32 -6.17
CA ASN A 34 -9.98 12.14 -6.98
C ASN A 34 -11.25 12.13 -6.11
N PRO A 35 -12.14 13.13 -6.20
CA PRO A 35 -13.41 13.12 -5.46
C PRO A 35 -14.39 12.06 -5.98
N ARG A 36 -14.18 11.54 -7.20
CA ARG A 36 -14.95 10.45 -7.83
C ARG A 36 -14.11 9.19 -8.00
N ARG A 37 -13.25 8.90 -7.01
CA ARG A 37 -12.38 7.72 -7.01
C ARG A 37 -13.18 6.44 -7.28
N VAL A 38 -12.60 5.56 -8.08
CA VAL A 38 -13.26 4.31 -8.48
C VAL A 38 -13.34 3.35 -7.30
N LEU A 39 -12.28 3.32 -6.48
CA LEU A 39 -12.20 2.50 -5.28
C LEU A 39 -12.05 3.39 -4.03
N PRO A 40 -12.72 3.06 -2.90
CA PRO A 40 -12.57 3.83 -1.66
C PRO A 40 -11.13 3.82 -1.14
N LEU A 41 -10.71 4.85 -0.39
CA LEU A 41 -9.36 4.84 0.24
C LEU A 41 -9.15 3.67 1.19
N ALA A 42 -10.21 3.19 1.84
CA ALA A 42 -10.14 2.00 2.68
C ALA A 42 -9.66 0.77 1.90
N TYR A 43 -10.02 0.64 0.62
CA TYR A 43 -9.53 -0.44 -0.26
C TYR A 43 -8.02 -0.30 -0.49
N TRP A 44 -7.55 0.91 -0.83
CA TRP A 44 -6.13 1.16 -1.10
C TRP A 44 -5.28 0.97 0.17
N ARG A 45 -5.78 1.44 1.32
CA ARG A 45 -5.15 1.20 2.64
C ARG A 45 -5.02 -0.30 2.90
N TRP A 46 -6.11 -1.06 2.75
CA TRP A 46 -6.09 -2.51 2.91
C TRP A 46 -5.08 -3.17 1.97
N ARG A 47 -5.02 -2.77 0.69
CA ARG A 47 -4.07 -3.33 -0.29
C ARG A 47 -2.62 -3.10 0.11
N VAL A 48 -2.26 -1.90 0.56
CA VAL A 48 -0.91 -1.60 1.06
C VAL A 48 -0.61 -2.39 2.35
N SER A 49 -1.58 -2.53 3.25
CA SER A 49 -1.43 -3.36 4.46
C SER A 49 -1.23 -4.84 4.15
N GLN A 50 -1.89 -5.37 3.11
CA GLN A 50 -1.64 -6.76 2.65
C GLN A 50 -0.22 -6.93 2.13
N LEU A 51 0.32 -5.92 1.44
CA LEU A 51 1.69 -5.95 0.97
C LEU A 51 2.68 -5.91 2.16
N LEU A 52 2.41 -5.08 3.17
CA LEU A 52 3.19 -5.03 4.42
C LEU A 52 3.12 -6.31 5.24
N ALA A 53 2.01 -7.05 5.16
CA ALA A 53 1.88 -8.36 5.79
C ALA A 53 2.73 -9.45 5.10
N SER A 54 3.30 -9.16 3.92
CA SER A 54 4.29 -10.02 3.28
C SER A 54 5.58 -10.05 4.10
N LYS A 55 6.06 -11.26 4.42
CA LYS A 55 7.26 -11.48 5.24
C LYS A 55 8.58 -11.01 4.60
N HIS A 56 8.56 -10.58 3.34
CA HIS A 56 9.74 -10.53 2.48
C HIS A 56 10.08 -9.12 1.95
N LEU A 57 9.54 -8.08 2.57
CA LEU A 57 9.84 -6.71 2.16
C LEU A 57 11.25 -6.30 2.58
N MET A 58 12.01 -5.79 1.61
CA MET A 58 13.26 -5.10 1.85
C MET A 58 13.02 -3.78 2.58
N PRO A 59 14.02 -3.24 3.32
CA PRO A 59 13.87 -1.95 4.01
C PRO A 59 13.38 -0.80 3.11
N ALA A 60 13.89 -0.70 1.88
CA ALA A 60 13.44 0.31 0.92
C ALA A 60 11.97 0.13 0.51
N GLN A 61 11.52 -1.11 0.35
CA GLN A 61 10.14 -1.45 0.02
C GLN A 61 9.19 -1.12 1.19
N LEU A 62 9.62 -1.39 2.43
CA LEU A 62 8.90 -1.00 3.65
C LEU A 62 8.73 0.52 3.74
N THR A 63 9.79 1.29 3.50
CA THR A 63 9.72 2.76 3.51
C THR A 63 8.69 3.29 2.50
N ILE A 64 8.67 2.72 1.29
CA ILE A 64 7.69 3.11 0.27
C ILE A 64 6.27 2.77 0.72
N ALA A 65 6.05 1.56 1.24
CA ALA A 65 4.73 1.13 1.69
C ALA A 65 4.20 1.99 2.84
N HIS A 66 5.04 2.37 3.81
CA HIS A 66 4.65 3.30 4.88
C HIS A 66 4.32 4.70 4.33
N ALA A 67 5.13 5.24 3.42
CA ALA A 67 4.85 6.54 2.80
C ALA A 67 3.52 6.54 2.03
N LEU A 68 3.13 5.42 1.43
CA LEU A 68 1.83 5.26 0.78
C LEU A 68 0.68 5.26 1.79
N LEU A 69 0.84 4.59 2.94
CA LEU A 69 -0.17 4.63 4.01
C LEU A 69 -0.37 6.05 4.55
N ASP A 70 0.72 6.76 4.83
CA ASP A 70 0.66 8.15 5.32
C ASP A 70 -0.11 9.05 4.34
N GLN A 71 0.14 8.88 3.03
CA GLN A 71 -0.55 9.64 1.99
C GLN A 71 -2.05 9.31 1.93
N ILE A 72 -2.42 8.04 2.10
CA ILE A 72 -3.81 7.60 2.11
C ILE A 72 -4.52 8.20 3.34
N ASP A 73 -3.90 8.13 4.51
CA ASP A 73 -4.49 8.59 5.76
C ASP A 73 -4.70 10.12 5.78
N ALA A 74 -3.73 10.88 5.29
CA ALA A 74 -3.89 12.32 5.08
C ALA A 74 -5.06 12.65 4.12
N GLY A 75 -5.31 11.78 3.14
CA GLY A 75 -6.45 11.87 2.23
C GLY A 75 -7.79 11.55 2.87
N VAL A 76 -7.82 10.68 3.88
CA VAL A 76 -9.03 10.33 4.65
C VAL A 76 -9.43 11.49 5.56
N GLU A 77 -8.47 12.13 6.24
CA GLU A 77 -8.73 13.29 7.11
C GLU A 77 -9.28 14.50 6.34
N SER A 78 -8.92 14.62 5.06
CA SER A 78 -9.35 15.71 4.19
C SER A 78 -10.72 15.48 3.53
N ALA A 79 -11.31 14.28 3.66
CA ALA A 79 -12.63 14.01 3.10
C ALA A 79 -13.71 14.63 4.01
N PRO A 80 -14.50 15.60 3.51
CA PRO A 80 -15.55 16.20 4.33
C PRO A 80 -16.52 15.10 4.75
N LEU A 81 -16.74 14.94 6.06
CA LEU A 81 -17.86 14.17 6.59
C LEU A 81 -19.12 14.74 5.95
N ALA A 82 -19.63 14.06 4.92
CA ALA A 82 -20.97 14.31 4.42
C ALA A 82 -21.92 14.03 5.58
N LYS A 83 -22.32 15.08 6.29
CA LYS A 83 -23.34 14.99 7.33
C LYS A 83 -24.60 14.49 6.65
N ALA A 84 -25.05 13.30 7.06
CA ALA A 84 -26.39 12.82 6.77
C ALA A 84 -27.39 13.90 7.22
N SER A 85 -28.19 14.38 6.28
CA SER A 85 -29.36 15.22 6.52
C SER A 85 -30.55 14.35 6.91
#